data_AF-A0A6J6JHU8-F1
#
_entry.id   AF-A0A6J6JHU8-F1
#
_cell.length_a   1.000
_cell.length_b   1.000
_cell.length_c   1.000
_cell.angle_alpha   90.00
_cell.angle_beta   90.00
_cell.angle_gamma   90.00
#
_symmetry.space_group_name_H-M   'P 1'
#
loop_
_entity.id
_entity.type
_entity.pdbx_description
1 polymer ?
#
loop_
_entity_poly.entity_id
_entity_poly.type
_entity_poly.pdbx_seq_one_letter_code
_entity_poly.pdbx_strand_id
1 'polypeptide(L)'
;MAGTVIPVLEDAIDSSLSLAASMDSRGFGRRGSLSKPLVLGARLSSLMAVGALSVGSFALLVGQTQTLGWVLIAIGIVSSFASIRINSKSQIRTRFEPMKLQFFDALILSLSALLLIAAILGWFA
;
A
#
# COMPACT_ATOMS: atom_id res chain seq x y z
N MET A 1 -47.53 -12.94 -4.35
CA MET A 1 -46.22 -12.43 -3.87
C MET A 1 -45.43 -11.63 -4.93
N ALA A 2 -45.80 -11.65 -6.23
CA ALA A 2 -45.10 -10.88 -7.27
C ALA A 2 -45.43 -9.37 -7.29
N GLY A 3 -46.59 -8.95 -6.75
CA GLY A 3 -47.02 -7.54 -6.76
C GLY A 3 -46.25 -6.62 -5.81
N THR A 4 -45.51 -7.16 -4.84
CA THR A 4 -44.76 -6.37 -3.84
C THR A 4 -43.28 -6.21 -4.21
N VAL A 5 -42.76 -7.07 -5.09
CA VAL A 5 -41.33 -7.08 -5.44
C VAL A 5 -40.96 -5.90 -6.34
N ILE A 6 -41.82 -5.58 -7.31
CA ILE A 6 -41.62 -4.47 -8.25
C ILE A 6 -41.47 -3.11 -7.52
N PRO A 7 -42.40 -2.70 -6.63
CA PRO A 7 -42.28 -1.40 -5.96
C PRO A 7 -41.08 -1.32 -5.01
N VAL A 8 -40.65 -2.44 -4.41
CA VAL A 8 -39.45 -2.46 -3.56
C VAL A 8 -38.17 -2.31 -4.39
N LEU A 9 -38.11 -2.90 -5.59
CA LEU A 9 -37.00 -2.68 -6.50
C LEU A 9 -36.94 -1.24 -6.99
N GLU A 10 -38.09 -0.64 -7.30
CA GLU A 10 -38.19 0.75 -7.73
C GLU A 10 -37.64 1.70 -6.65
N ASP A 11 -38.11 1.55 -5.41
CA ASP A 11 -37.66 2.36 -4.27
C ASP A 11 -36.16 2.13 -3.95
N ALA A 12 -35.67 0.89 -4.04
CA ALA A 12 -34.26 0.58 -3.85
C ALA A 12 -33.36 1.18 -4.94
N ILE A 13 -33.83 1.23 -6.19
CA ILE A 13 -33.11 1.86 -7.30
C ILE A 13 -33.09 3.38 -7.12
N ASP A 14 -34.21 4.01 -6.77
CA ASP A 14 -34.28 5.45 -6.54
C ASP A 14 -33.41 5.89 -5.35
N SER A 15 -33.40 5.10 -4.26
CA SER A 15 -32.49 5.34 -3.14
C SER A 15 -31.02 5.19 -3.53
N SER A 16 -30.69 4.19 -4.38
CA SER A 16 -29.31 4.00 -4.84
C SER A 16 -28.87 5.12 -5.80
N LEU A 17 -29.78 5.58 -6.66
CA LEU A 17 -29.53 6.65 -7.63
C LEU A 17 -29.36 8.01 -6.93
N SER A 18 -30.21 8.32 -5.95
CA SER A 18 -30.09 9.53 -5.14
C SER A 18 -28.78 9.55 -4.33
N LEU A 19 -28.40 8.40 -3.75
CA LEU A 19 -27.11 8.26 -3.09
C LEU A 19 -25.94 8.48 -4.07
N ALA A 20 -26.00 7.86 -5.26
CA ALA A 20 -24.97 8.00 -6.29
C ALA A 20 -24.82 9.46 -6.77
N ALA A 21 -25.93 10.17 -6.98
CA ALA A 21 -25.91 11.60 -7.34
C ALA A 21 -25.28 12.47 -6.24
N SER A 22 -25.57 12.17 -4.97
CA SER A 22 -24.93 12.85 -3.85
C SER A 22 -23.42 12.60 -3.81
N MET A 23 -22.98 11.37 -4.13
CA MET A 23 -21.58 11.00 -4.18
C MET A 23 -20.83 11.70 -5.31
N ASP A 24 -21.45 11.79 -6.49
CA ASP A 24 -20.85 12.45 -7.65
C ASP A 24 -20.68 13.97 -7.43
N SER A 25 -21.65 14.62 -6.78
CA SER A 25 -21.54 16.05 -6.41
C SER A 25 -20.38 16.36 -5.47
N ARG A 26 -20.03 15.41 -4.58
CA ARG A 26 -18.86 15.48 -3.69
C ARG A 26 -17.55 15.11 -4.39
N GLY A 27 -17.61 14.67 -5.65
CA GLY A 27 -16.45 14.29 -6.44
C GLY A 27 -15.98 12.85 -6.22
N PHE A 28 -16.78 11.98 -5.61
CA PHE A 28 -16.42 10.58 -5.37
C PHE A 28 -16.30 9.73 -6.65
N GLY A 29 -16.68 10.26 -7.82
CA GLY A 29 -16.43 9.67 -9.14
C GLY A 29 -15.07 10.00 -9.76
N ARG A 30 -14.37 11.04 -9.27
CA ARG A 30 -13.04 11.46 -9.78
C ARG A 30 -11.95 10.59 -9.18
N ARG A 31 -11.83 9.36 -9.68
CA ARG A 31 -10.58 8.61 -9.51
C ARG A 31 -9.48 9.36 -10.22
N GLY A 32 -8.33 9.48 -9.56
CA GLY A 32 -7.08 9.76 -10.23
C GLY A 32 -6.93 8.89 -11.44
N SER A 33 -6.91 9.51 -12.62
CA SER A 33 -6.36 8.85 -13.79
C SER A 33 -4.88 8.67 -13.51
N LEU A 34 -4.54 7.60 -12.79
CA LEU A 34 -3.17 7.15 -12.81
C LEU A 34 -2.84 6.74 -14.23
N SER A 35 -1.75 7.29 -14.74
CA SER A 35 -1.16 6.82 -15.97
C SER A 35 -0.96 5.30 -15.87
N LYS A 36 -1.45 4.53 -16.85
CA LYS A 36 -1.29 3.07 -16.94
C LYS A 36 0.13 2.57 -16.56
N PRO A 37 1.24 3.19 -16.99
CA PRO A 37 2.60 2.81 -16.56
C PRO A 37 2.85 2.94 -15.06
N LEU A 38 2.22 3.90 -14.37
CA LEU A 38 2.38 4.09 -12.92
C LEU A 38 1.74 2.94 -12.14
N VAL A 39 0.55 2.49 -12.57
CA VAL A 39 -0.13 1.32 -12.01
C VAL A 39 0.68 0.06 -12.24
N LEU A 40 1.23 -0.10 -13.45
CA LEU A 40 2.07 -1.25 -13.79
C LEU A 40 3.34 -1.28 -12.93
N GLY A 41 4.02 -0.14 -12.76
CA GLY A 41 5.20 -0.01 -11.91
C GLY A 41 4.93 -0.30 -10.43
N ALA A 42 3.77 0.11 -9.91
CA ALA A 42 3.35 -0.23 -8.55
C ALA A 42 3.18 -1.75 -8.38
N ARG A 43 2.51 -2.41 -9.34
CA ARG A 43 2.30 -3.86 -9.34
C ARG A 43 3.61 -4.64 -9.48
N LEU A 44 4.48 -4.21 -10.39
CA LEU A 44 5.79 -4.82 -10.58
C LEU A 44 6.68 -4.68 -9.34
N SER A 45 6.71 -3.50 -8.71
CA SER A 45 7.47 -3.31 -7.47
C SER A 45 6.90 -4.12 -6.30
N SER A 46 5.56 -4.26 -6.17
CA SER A 46 4.99 -5.14 -5.16
C SER A 46 5.35 -6.61 -5.39
N LEU A 47 5.34 -7.06 -6.65
CA LEU A 47 5.70 -8.43 -7.01
C LEU A 47 7.19 -8.69 -6.74
N MET A 48 8.06 -7.75 -7.12
CA MET A 48 9.49 -7.79 -6.82
C MET A 48 9.77 -7.78 -5.31
N ALA A 49 9.03 -6.98 -4.54
CA ALA A 49 9.18 -6.92 -3.09
C ALA A 49 8.88 -8.28 -2.44
N VAL A 50 7.74 -8.89 -2.78
CA VAL A 50 7.37 -10.22 -2.27
C VAL A 50 8.38 -11.27 -2.71
N GLY A 51 8.77 -11.29 -3.99
CA GLY A 51 9.76 -12.23 -4.50
C GLY A 51 11.12 -12.11 -3.81
N ALA A 52 11.63 -10.89 -3.66
CA ALA A 52 12.90 -10.63 -2.98
C ALA A 52 12.87 -11.01 -1.49
N LEU A 53 11.76 -10.75 -0.79
CA LEU A 53 11.58 -11.15 0.61
C LEU A 53 11.52 -12.67 0.76
N SER A 54 10.79 -13.37 -0.10
CA SER A 54 10.72 -14.84 -0.08
C SER A 54 12.09 -15.48 -0.36
N VAL A 55 12.79 -15.03 -1.40
CA VAL A 55 14.12 -15.55 -1.76
C VAL A 55 15.15 -15.18 -0.70
N GLY A 56 15.13 -13.96 -0.17
CA GLY A 56 16.02 -13.51 0.91
C GLY A 56 15.82 -14.29 2.21
N SER A 57 14.56 -14.54 2.60
CA SER A 57 14.24 -15.38 3.76
C SER A 57 14.74 -16.81 3.59
N PHE A 58 14.63 -17.37 2.38
CA PHE A 58 15.15 -18.70 2.07
C PHE A 58 16.69 -18.74 2.10
N ALA A 59 17.35 -17.72 1.52
CA ALA A 59 18.81 -17.63 1.51
C ALA A 59 19.42 -17.51 2.92
N LEU A 60 18.76 -16.80 3.84
CA LEU A 60 19.16 -16.78 5.25
C LEU A 60 19.01 -18.14 5.94
N LEU A 61 17.95 -18.88 5.61
CA LEU A 61 17.71 -20.24 6.13
C LEU A 61 18.76 -21.25 5.67
N VAL A 62 19.29 -21.07 4.45
CA VAL A 62 20.31 -21.95 3.86
C VAL A 62 21.72 -21.69 4.45
N GLY A 63 21.94 -20.55 5.10
CA GLY A 63 23.15 -20.27 5.90
C GLY A 63 24.47 -20.15 5.13
N GLN A 64 24.54 -20.51 3.85
CA GLN A 64 25.79 -20.54 3.09
C GLN A 64 26.28 -19.16 2.60
N THR A 65 25.39 -18.16 2.51
CA THR A 65 25.73 -16.81 2.03
C THR A 65 24.95 -15.74 2.80
N GLN A 66 25.30 -15.62 4.09
CA GLN A 66 24.66 -14.70 5.04
C GLN A 66 24.68 -13.24 4.56
N THR A 67 25.75 -12.80 3.90
CA THR A 67 25.87 -11.47 3.26
C THR A 67 24.89 -11.26 2.10
N LEU A 68 24.68 -12.27 1.23
CA LEU A 68 23.71 -12.15 0.14
C LEU A 68 22.26 -12.15 0.66
N GLY A 69 21.98 -12.91 1.72
CA GLY A 69 20.68 -12.90 2.40
C GLY A 69 20.31 -11.51 2.91
N TRP A 70 21.25 -10.83 3.59
CA TRP A 70 21.05 -9.45 4.05
C TRP A 70 20.85 -8.45 2.92
N VAL A 71 21.61 -8.54 1.82
CA VAL A 71 21.45 -7.67 0.65
C VAL A 71 20.08 -7.86 -0.01
N LEU A 72 19.61 -9.10 -0.14
CA LEU A 72 18.29 -9.40 -0.71
C LEU A 72 17.14 -8.84 0.14
N ILE A 73 17.24 -8.93 1.47
CA ILE A 73 16.26 -8.32 2.37
C ILE A 73 16.27 -6.79 2.26
N ALA A 74 17.44 -6.16 2.23
CA ALA A 74 17.56 -4.72 2.05
C ALA A 74 16.90 -4.26 0.73
N ILE A 75 17.14 -4.99 -0.36
CA ILE A 75 16.48 -4.75 -1.66
C ILE A 75 14.96 -4.92 -1.55
N GLY A 76 14.48 -5.97 -0.86
CA GLY A 76 13.05 -6.21 -0.65
C GLY A 76 12.34 -5.08 0.13
N ILE A 77 13.00 -4.54 1.15
CA ILE A 77 12.50 -3.40 1.92
C ILE A 77 12.43 -2.15 1.04
N VAL A 78 13.51 -1.81 0.32
CA VAL A 78 13.55 -0.66 -0.59
C VAL A 78 12.47 -0.78 -1.67
N SER A 79 12.29 -1.96 -2.24
CA SER A 79 11.24 -2.24 -3.22
C SER A 79 9.83 -2.07 -2.64
N SER A 80 9.61 -2.50 -1.39
CA SER A 80 8.32 -2.32 -0.68
C SER A 80 8.00 -0.84 -0.47
N PHE A 81 8.99 -0.07 0.01
CA PHE A 81 8.85 1.39 0.16
C PHE A 81 8.56 2.08 -1.17
N ALA A 82 9.25 1.67 -2.25
CA ALA A 82 9.00 2.18 -3.59
C ALA A 82 7.57 1.86 -4.05
N SER A 83 7.08 0.64 -3.82
CA SER A 83 5.71 0.24 -4.16
C SER A 83 4.67 1.09 -3.42
N ILE A 84 4.83 1.25 -2.11
CA ILE A 84 3.92 2.06 -1.27
C ILE A 84 3.94 3.53 -1.73
N ARG A 85 5.12 4.10 -2.03
CA ARG A 85 5.24 5.48 -2.53
C ARG A 85 4.55 5.69 -3.87
N ILE A 86 4.69 4.74 -4.81
CA ILE A 86 4.04 4.82 -6.12
C ILE A 86 2.52 4.67 -5.98
N ASN A 87 2.06 3.75 -5.12
CA ASN A 87 0.64 3.55 -4.84
C ASN A 87 0.01 4.74 -4.10
N SER A 88 0.74 5.38 -3.20
CA SER A 88 0.27 6.59 -2.49
C SER A 88 0.05 7.78 -3.41
N LYS A 89 0.76 7.86 -4.56
CA LYS A 89 0.54 8.88 -5.59
C LYS A 89 -0.73 8.63 -6.43
N SER A 90 -1.35 7.45 -6.28
CA SER A 90 -2.60 7.05 -6.96
C SER A 90 -3.85 7.76 -6.48
N GLN A 91 -3.84 8.15 -5.20
CA GLN A 91 -5.00 8.81 -4.63
C GLN A 91 -5.01 10.27 -5.10
N ILE A 92 -5.87 10.59 -6.07
CA ILE A 92 -6.41 11.95 -6.19
C ILE A 92 -7.10 12.21 -4.87
N ARG A 93 -6.43 12.99 -4.03
CA ARG A 93 -6.96 13.34 -2.74
C ARG A 93 -7.97 14.45 -2.90
N THR A 94 -9.17 14.15 -2.43
CA THR A 94 -9.90 15.07 -1.56
C THR A 94 -8.91 15.56 -0.48
N ARG A 95 -8.41 16.78 -0.68
CA ARG A 95 -7.68 17.64 0.26
C ARG A 95 -6.96 16.87 1.39
N PHE A 96 -5.74 16.37 1.12
CA PHE A 96 -4.85 16.00 2.23
C PHE A 96 -4.46 17.29 2.92
N GLU A 97 -4.75 17.41 4.21
CA GLU A 97 -3.86 18.18 5.05
C GLU A 97 -2.68 17.27 5.37
N PRO A 98 -1.47 17.55 4.85
CA PRO A 98 -0.30 16.78 5.21
C PRO A 98 -0.07 16.96 6.70
N MET A 99 -0.25 15.88 7.46
CA MET A 99 0.11 15.85 8.86
C MET A 99 1.61 16.11 8.96
N LYS A 100 1.98 17.17 9.69
CA LYS A 100 3.39 17.49 9.94
C LYS A 100 3.94 16.39 10.83
N LEU A 101 5.08 15.81 10.44
CA LEU A 101 5.77 14.79 11.24
C LEU A 101 6.00 15.35 12.65
N GLN A 102 5.39 14.71 13.64
CA GLN A 102 5.61 15.06 15.04
C GLN A 102 6.95 14.51 15.51
N PHE A 103 7.45 15.06 16.61
CA PHE A 103 8.70 14.62 17.23
C PHE A 103 8.65 13.13 17.62
N PHE A 104 7.49 12.65 18.07
CA PHE A 104 7.26 11.24 18.37
C PHE A 104 7.30 10.36 17.12
N ASP A 105 6.75 10.83 15.99
CA ASP A 105 6.85 10.09 14.72
C ASP A 105 8.31 9.94 14.29
N ALA A 106 9.10 11.01 14.41
CA ALA A 106 10.53 10.98 14.09
C ALA A 106 11.30 10.03 15.02
N LEU A 107 10.96 10.01 16.31
CA LEU A 107 11.60 9.14 17.31
C LEU A 107 11.25 7.67 17.08
N ILE A 108 10.00 7.35 16.75
CA ILE A 108 9.57 6.00 16.38
C ILE A 108 10.28 5.57 15.08
N LEU A 109 10.40 6.47 14.10
CA LEU A 109 11.08 6.18 12.85
C LEU A 109 12.58 5.91 13.06
N SER A 110 13.25 6.72 13.89
CA SER A 110 14.66 6.52 14.21
C SER A 110 14.87 5.24 15.01
N LEU A 111 14.00 4.94 15.98
CA LEU A 111 14.08 3.72 16.79
C LEU A 111 13.86 2.47 15.93
N SER A 112 12.88 2.51 15.04
CA SER A 112 12.60 1.43 14.09
C SER A 112 13.78 1.21 13.13
N ALA A 113 14.37 2.28 12.62
CA ALA A 113 15.57 2.21 11.78
C ALA A 113 16.77 1.65 12.54
N LEU A 114 16.98 2.07 13.79
CA LEU A 114 18.07 1.60 14.63
C LEU A 114 17.92 0.10 14.96
N LEU A 115 16.69 -0.35 15.22
CA LEU A 115 16.39 -1.75 15.49
C LEU A 115 16.54 -2.63 14.24
N LEU A 116 16.20 -2.10 13.07
CA LEU A 116 16.42 -2.75 11.78
C LEU A 116 17.92 -2.87 11.48
N ILE A 117 18.71 -1.81 11.74
CA ILE A 117 20.17 -1.82 11.64
C ILE A 117 20.79 -2.83 12.63
N ALA A 118 20.31 -2.87 13.87
CA ALA A 118 20.78 -3.82 14.89
C ALA A 118 20.46 -5.28 14.51
N ALA A 119 19.28 -5.53 13.93
CA ALA A 119 18.93 -6.84 13.39
C ALA A 119 19.86 -7.23 12.23
N ILE A 120 20.14 -6.31 11.30
CA ILE A 120 21.06 -6.53 10.16
C ILE A 120 22.50 -6.80 10.61
N LEU A 121 22.96 -6.10 11.65
CA LEU A 121 24.30 -6.30 12.21
C LEU A 121 24.45 -7.63 12.95
N GLY A 122 23.39 -8.45 13.02
CA GLY A 122 23.47 -9.79 13.59
C GLY A 122 23.59 -9.77 15.12
N TRP A 123 23.17 -8.70 15.79
CA TRP A 123 23.20 -8.67 17.27
C TRP A 123 22.26 -9.69 17.93
N PHE A 124 21.34 -10.27 17.16
CA PHE A 124 20.46 -11.37 17.58
C PHE A 124 20.89 -12.75 17.05
N ALA A 125 22.06 -12.87 16.41
CA ALA A 125 22.59 -14.12 15.86
C ALA A 125 23.76 -14.67 16.70
#